data_AF-A0A5N7J762-F1
#
_entry.id   AF-A0A5N7J762-F1
#
_cell.length_a   1.000
_cell.length_b   1.000
_cell.length_c   1.000
_cell.angle_alpha   90.00
_cell.angle_beta   90.00
_cell.angle_gamma   90.00
#
_symmetry.space_group_name_H-M   'P 1'
#
loop_
_entity.id
_entity.type
_entity.pdbx_description
1 polymer ?
#
loop_
_entity_poly.entity_id
_entity_poly.type
_entity_poly.pdbx_seq_one_letter_code
_entity_poly.pdbx_strand_id
1 'polypeptide(L)'
;MLYVDLEQKWKLSISGSITTMLKGISEDEVFDSVFDSWFKDKFEENDGNLQYIKRITNERFDVDDELLEDIKKAFEERYVKKIAKLKGNAVERVKKQKTEPATDKQMKYARKLYIKVYEEEKGFDDKNYSKYEMILIIEDLVKRVGKMQEEDRGESSVLELSDFRK
;
A
#
# COMPACT_ATOMS: atom_id res chain seq x y z
N MET A 1 -29.52 -7.41 16.31
CA MET A 1 -28.69 -8.20 17.27
C MET A 1 -27.33 -7.53 17.35
N LEU A 2 -26.64 -7.45 18.49
CA LEU A 2 -25.32 -6.79 18.52
C LEU A 2 -24.17 -7.78 18.30
N TYR A 3 -23.03 -7.28 17.81
CA TYR A 3 -21.82 -8.07 17.60
C TYR A 3 -21.32 -8.69 18.91
N VAL A 4 -21.53 -7.99 20.03
CA VAL A 4 -21.21 -8.46 21.39
C VAL A 4 -22.11 -9.60 21.86
N ASP A 5 -23.24 -9.85 21.21
CA ASP A 5 -24.18 -10.91 21.57
C ASP A 5 -23.98 -12.19 20.75
N LEU A 6 -23.22 -12.11 19.65
CA LEU A 6 -22.93 -13.26 18.80
C LEU A 6 -22.25 -14.40 19.56
N GLU A 7 -22.56 -15.64 19.17
CA GLU A 7 -21.82 -16.80 19.67
C GLU A 7 -20.32 -16.64 19.41
N GLN A 8 -19.49 -17.11 20.34
CA GLN A 8 -18.04 -16.97 20.29
C GLN A 8 -17.44 -17.48 18.96
N LYS A 9 -18.03 -18.53 18.38
CA LYS A 9 -17.60 -19.10 17.09
C LYS A 9 -17.74 -18.11 15.93
N TRP A 10 -18.78 -17.28 15.94
CA TRP A 10 -19.04 -16.28 14.90
C TRP A 10 -18.18 -15.05 15.11
N LYS A 11 -18.08 -14.56 16.34
CA LYS A 11 -17.17 -13.46 16.71
C LYS A 11 -15.73 -13.75 16.28
N LEU A 12 -15.21 -14.93 16.59
CA LEU A 12 -13.84 -15.32 16.22
C LEU A 12 -13.66 -15.39 14.70
N SER A 13 -14.67 -15.88 13.98
CA SER A 13 -14.63 -15.93 12.51
C SER A 13 -14.57 -14.55 11.88
N ILE A 14 -15.49 -13.65 12.29
CA ILE A 14 -15.54 -12.29 11.78
C ILE A 14 -14.24 -11.57 12.14
N SER A 15 -13.85 -11.57 13.41
CA SER A 15 -12.60 -10.97 13.91
C SER A 15 -11.36 -11.47 13.15
N GLY A 16 -11.28 -12.78 12.90
CA GLY A 16 -10.18 -13.40 12.16
C GLY A 16 -10.14 -12.98 10.69
N SER A 17 -11.30 -12.90 10.04
CA SER A 17 -11.40 -12.44 8.65
C SER A 17 -11.00 -10.98 8.49
N ILE A 18 -11.45 -10.09 9.39
CA ILE A 18 -11.06 -8.67 9.41
C ILE A 18 -9.54 -8.57 9.56
N THR A 19 -8.97 -9.31 10.51
CA THR A 19 -7.52 -9.31 10.74
C THR A 19 -6.76 -9.78 9.51
N THR A 20 -7.29 -10.77 8.79
CA THR A 20 -6.68 -11.29 7.57
C THR A 20 -6.72 -10.25 6.45
N MET A 21 -7.86 -9.58 6.25
CA MET A 21 -7.98 -8.49 5.28
C MET A 21 -6.97 -7.37 5.58
N LEU A 22 -6.96 -6.88 6.82
CA LEU A 22 -6.10 -5.76 7.25
C LEU A 22 -4.60 -6.09 7.30
N LYS A 23 -4.18 -7.34 7.08
CA LYS A 23 -2.75 -7.67 6.97
C LYS A 23 -2.15 -7.10 5.70
N GLY A 24 -2.89 -7.13 4.58
CA GLY A 24 -2.38 -6.80 3.25
C GLY A 24 -2.50 -5.34 2.84
N ILE A 25 -3.22 -4.52 3.61
CA ILE A 25 -3.53 -3.13 3.22
C ILE A 25 -2.32 -2.21 3.29
N SER A 26 -2.27 -1.24 2.37
CA SER A 26 -1.31 -0.12 2.40
C SER A 26 -1.79 1.02 3.31
N GLU A 27 -0.93 2.03 3.53
CA GLU A 27 -1.31 3.22 4.32
C GLU A 27 -2.17 4.25 3.56
N ASP A 28 -2.22 4.10 2.23
CA ASP A 28 -2.90 5.00 1.29
C ASP A 28 -4.29 4.50 0.92
N GLU A 29 -4.61 3.25 1.27
CA GLU A 29 -5.94 2.70 1.06
C GLU A 29 -6.99 3.49 1.85
N VAL A 30 -8.24 3.44 1.37
CA VAL A 30 -9.39 4.12 1.96
C VAL A 30 -10.32 3.08 2.56
N PHE A 31 -10.90 3.41 3.72
CA PHE A 31 -11.74 2.50 4.49
C PHE A 31 -12.84 1.84 3.64
N ASP A 32 -13.62 2.61 2.89
CA ASP A 32 -14.76 2.08 2.11
C ASP A 32 -14.31 1.05 1.09
N SER A 33 -13.19 1.27 0.39
CA SER A 33 -12.66 0.30 -0.57
C SER A 33 -12.25 -1.02 0.10
N VAL A 34 -11.64 -0.93 1.28
CA VAL A 34 -11.20 -2.12 2.04
C VAL A 34 -12.40 -2.86 2.62
N PHE A 35 -13.35 -2.12 3.18
CA PHE A 35 -14.59 -2.67 3.73
C PHE A 35 -15.40 -3.35 2.63
N ASP A 36 -15.63 -2.70 1.49
CA ASP A 36 -16.39 -3.25 0.36
C ASP A 36 -15.77 -4.54 -0.17
N SER A 37 -14.43 -4.57 -0.29
CA SER A 37 -13.73 -5.78 -0.73
C SER A 37 -13.92 -6.92 0.27
N TRP A 38 -13.85 -6.64 1.57
CA TRP A 38 -14.09 -7.64 2.60
C TRP A 38 -15.56 -8.07 2.66
N PHE A 39 -16.48 -7.12 2.52
CA PHE A 39 -17.92 -7.36 2.54
C PHE A 39 -18.32 -8.29 1.40
N LYS A 40 -17.88 -8.00 0.16
CA LYS A 40 -18.09 -8.87 -1.01
C LYS A 40 -17.47 -10.27 -0.85
N ASP A 41 -16.40 -10.39 -0.07
CA ASP A 41 -15.79 -11.70 0.20
C ASP A 41 -16.58 -12.50 1.25
N LYS A 42 -17.16 -11.83 2.25
CA LYS A 42 -17.72 -12.46 3.45
C LYS A 42 -19.23 -12.50 3.53
N PHE A 43 -19.94 -11.74 2.73
CA PHE A 43 -21.39 -11.67 2.76
C PHE A 43 -21.99 -12.04 1.40
N GLU A 44 -23.16 -12.67 1.46
CA GLU A 44 -23.96 -13.02 0.30
C GLU A 44 -25.42 -12.76 0.64
N GLU A 45 -26.18 -12.30 -0.34
CA GLU A 45 -27.62 -12.15 -0.22
C GLU A 45 -28.28 -13.46 -0.65
N ASN A 46 -29.10 -14.04 0.22
CA ASN A 46 -29.75 -15.31 -0.01
C ASN A 46 -31.20 -15.24 0.48
N ASP A 47 -32.16 -15.53 -0.40
CA ASP A 47 -33.60 -15.41 -0.13
C ASP A 47 -34.01 -14.06 0.48
N GLY A 48 -33.38 -12.96 0.04
CA GLY A 48 -33.64 -11.60 0.52
C GLY A 48 -33.06 -11.28 1.90
N ASN A 49 -32.25 -12.17 2.46
CA ASN A 49 -31.53 -11.97 3.72
C ASN A 49 -30.02 -11.90 3.48
N LEU A 50 -29.37 -10.96 4.14
CA LEU A 50 -27.91 -10.88 4.11
C LEU A 50 -27.33 -11.95 5.04
N GLN A 51 -26.40 -12.76 4.53
CA GLN A 51 -25.77 -13.84 5.29
C GLN A 51 -24.26 -13.67 5.34
N TYR A 52 -23.64 -13.83 6.50
CA TYR A 52 -22.20 -13.96 6.62
C TYR A 52 -21.77 -15.41 6.37
N ILE A 53 -20.70 -15.60 5.58
CA ILE A 53 -20.23 -16.92 5.13
C ILE A 53 -18.84 -17.23 5.67
N LYS A 54 -18.74 -18.37 6.36
CA LYS A 54 -17.45 -19.03 6.60
C LYS A 54 -17.07 -19.88 5.39
N ARG A 55 -16.29 -19.34 4.45
CA ARG A 55 -15.91 -20.06 3.21
C ARG A 55 -15.29 -21.45 3.41
N ILE A 56 -14.58 -21.68 4.52
CA ILE A 56 -13.91 -22.98 4.78
C ILE A 56 -14.93 -24.07 5.13
N THR A 57 -15.95 -23.74 5.94
CA THR A 57 -16.93 -24.70 6.46
C THR A 57 -18.29 -24.59 5.77
N ASN A 58 -18.46 -23.58 4.92
CA ASN A 58 -19.72 -23.18 4.30
C ASN A 58 -20.87 -22.94 5.31
N GLU A 59 -20.53 -22.68 6.58
CA GLU A 59 -21.51 -22.28 7.57
C GLU A 59 -21.95 -20.84 7.30
N ARG A 60 -23.25 -20.58 7.49
CA ARG A 60 -23.89 -19.30 7.26
C ARG A 60 -24.67 -18.86 8.49
N PHE A 61 -24.83 -17.56 8.68
CA PHE A 61 -25.78 -17.02 9.63
C PHE A 61 -26.32 -15.68 9.12
N ASP A 62 -27.58 -15.41 9.45
CA ASP A 62 -28.27 -14.20 9.01
C ASP A 62 -27.76 -12.98 9.76
N VAL A 63 -27.61 -11.89 9.03
CA VAL A 63 -27.11 -10.62 9.52
C VAL A 63 -28.16 -9.56 9.26
N ASP A 64 -28.71 -9.03 10.35
CA ASP A 64 -29.59 -7.85 10.30
C ASP A 64 -28.78 -6.55 10.15
N ASP A 65 -29.45 -5.47 9.78
CA ASP A 65 -28.82 -4.17 9.54
C ASP A 65 -28.09 -3.65 10.79
N GLU A 66 -28.68 -3.85 11.98
CA GLU A 66 -28.10 -3.43 13.25
C GLU A 66 -26.78 -4.17 13.53
N LEU A 67 -26.74 -5.47 13.29
CA LEU A 67 -25.54 -6.28 13.43
C LEU A 67 -24.48 -5.91 12.40
N LEU A 68 -24.90 -5.63 11.16
CA LEU A 68 -23.99 -5.21 10.10
C LEU A 68 -23.32 -3.88 10.45
N GLU A 69 -24.07 -2.91 10.99
CA GLU A 69 -23.52 -1.65 11.46
C GLU A 69 -22.50 -1.86 12.58
N ASP A 70 -22.78 -2.74 13.53
CA ASP A 70 -21.87 -3.02 14.64
C ASP A 70 -20.59 -3.73 14.16
N ILE A 71 -20.72 -4.66 13.21
CA ILE A 71 -19.58 -5.27 12.52
C ILE A 71 -18.76 -4.22 11.78
N LYS A 72 -19.40 -3.28 11.08
CA LYS A 72 -18.73 -2.19 10.36
C LYS A 72 -17.94 -1.30 11.31
N LYS A 73 -18.50 -0.92 12.47
CA LYS A 73 -17.80 -0.19 13.52
C LYS A 73 -16.57 -0.95 14.03
N ALA A 74 -16.72 -2.24 14.32
CA ALA A 74 -15.61 -3.09 14.75
C ALA A 74 -14.50 -3.20 13.68
N PHE A 75 -14.87 -3.19 12.39
CA PHE A 75 -13.93 -3.12 11.28
C PHE A 75 -13.19 -1.78 11.27
N GLU A 76 -13.94 -0.67 11.32
CA GLU A 76 -13.42 0.69 11.24
C GLU A 76 -12.41 0.98 12.36
N GLU A 77 -12.72 0.62 13.60
CA GLU A 77 -11.79 0.79 14.72
C GLU A 77 -10.45 0.08 14.50
N ARG A 78 -10.50 -1.14 13.94
CA ARG A 78 -9.28 -1.92 13.65
C ARG A 78 -8.53 -1.35 12.46
N TYR A 79 -9.25 -0.88 11.45
CA TYR A 79 -8.70 -0.20 10.29
C TYR A 79 -7.93 1.05 10.72
N VAL A 80 -8.55 1.93 11.50
CA VAL A 80 -7.92 3.17 12.00
C VAL A 80 -6.65 2.85 12.79
N LYS A 81 -6.69 1.87 13.70
CA LYS A 81 -5.51 1.42 14.45
C LYS A 81 -4.40 0.90 13.54
N LYS A 82 -4.76 0.14 12.50
CA LYS A 82 -3.81 -0.39 11.51
C LYS A 82 -3.15 0.73 10.71
N ILE A 83 -3.92 1.67 10.18
CA ILE A 83 -3.40 2.81 9.41
C ILE A 83 -2.52 3.70 10.29
N ALA A 84 -2.93 3.99 11.52
CA ALA A 84 -2.10 4.76 12.45
C ALA A 84 -0.74 4.09 12.71
N LYS A 85 -0.71 2.76 12.86
CA LYS A 85 0.53 1.99 13.00
C LYS A 85 1.38 2.04 11.73
N LEU A 86 0.78 1.91 10.55
CA LEU A 86 1.51 2.01 9.28
C LEU A 86 2.14 3.39 9.09
N LYS A 87 1.39 4.46 9.33
CA LYS A 87 1.88 5.84 9.25
C LYS A 87 2.96 6.12 10.29
N GLY A 88 2.80 5.64 11.52
CA GLY A 88 3.83 5.71 12.56
C GLY A 88 5.14 5.05 12.12
N ASN A 89 5.06 3.83 11.59
CA ASN A 89 6.21 3.11 11.06
C ASN A 89 6.86 3.82 9.86
N ALA A 90 6.06 4.45 8.99
CA ALA A 90 6.57 5.23 7.87
C ALA A 90 7.36 6.45 8.35
N VAL A 91 6.84 7.20 9.34
CA VAL A 91 7.54 8.33 9.96
C VAL A 91 8.86 7.90 10.59
N GLU A 92 8.87 6.79 11.33
CA GLU A 92 10.11 6.24 11.92
C GLU A 92 11.11 5.81 10.85
N ARG A 93 10.65 5.19 9.77
CA ARG A 93 11.50 4.80 8.63
C ARG A 93 12.14 6.03 7.98
N VAL A 94 11.38 7.10 7.75
CA VAL A 94 11.91 8.36 7.19
C VAL A 94 12.92 9.00 8.14
N LYS A 95 12.64 9.05 9.45
CA LYS A 95 13.60 9.54 10.45
C LYS A 95 14.91 8.76 10.38
N LYS A 96 14.84 7.43 10.29
CA LYS A 96 16.01 6.57 10.17
C LYS A 96 16.79 6.82 8.88
N GLN A 97 16.10 7.00 7.75
CA GLN A 97 16.72 7.29 6.45
C GLN A 97 17.41 8.66 6.41
N LYS A 98 16.97 9.64 7.20
CA LYS A 98 17.65 10.93 7.33
C LYS A 98 19.00 10.84 8.04
N THR A 99 19.20 9.82 8.88
CA THR A 99 20.43 9.63 9.65
C THR A 99 21.35 8.55 9.08
N GLU A 100 20.79 7.54 8.40
CA GLU A 100 21.59 6.47 7.81
C GLU A 100 22.33 6.97 6.56
N PRO A 101 23.63 6.63 6.39
CA PRO A 101 24.35 6.97 5.18
C PRO A 101 23.78 6.26 3.96
N ALA A 102 23.83 6.94 2.81
CA ALA A 102 23.46 6.40 1.51
C ALA A 102 24.26 5.13 1.22
N THR A 103 23.62 4.15 0.58
CA THR A 103 24.31 2.92 0.18
C THR A 103 25.12 3.14 -1.09
N ASP A 104 26.20 2.39 -1.27
CA ASP A 104 27.00 2.40 -2.51
C ASP A 104 26.17 2.18 -3.77
N LYS A 105 25.11 1.36 -3.67
CA LYS A 105 24.18 1.11 -4.79
C LYS A 105 23.41 2.38 -5.17
N GLN A 106 22.90 3.12 -4.18
CA GLN A 106 22.21 4.39 -4.43
C GLN A 106 23.17 5.43 -5.00
N MET A 107 24.38 5.56 -4.44
CA MET A 107 25.42 6.47 -4.95
C MET A 107 25.77 6.15 -6.41
N LYS A 108 26.05 4.87 -6.72
CA LYS A 108 26.35 4.43 -8.10
C LYS A 108 25.20 4.70 -9.06
N TYR A 109 23.96 4.47 -8.64
CA TYR A 109 22.79 4.71 -9.47
C TYR A 109 22.58 6.20 -9.75
N ALA A 110 22.65 7.04 -8.72
CA ALA A 110 22.57 8.49 -8.86
C ALA A 110 23.68 9.03 -9.79
N ARG A 111 24.92 8.52 -9.69
CA ARG A 111 26.03 8.97 -10.56
C ARG A 111 25.75 8.67 -12.02
N LYS A 112 25.24 7.46 -12.32
CA LYS A 112 24.83 7.08 -13.68
C LYS A 112 23.73 7.99 -14.22
N LEU A 113 22.71 8.30 -13.41
CA LEU A 113 21.63 9.20 -13.83
C LEU A 113 22.14 10.63 -14.05
N TYR A 114 23.03 11.11 -13.18
CA TYR A 114 23.61 12.45 -13.29
C TYR A 114 24.40 12.62 -14.59
N ILE A 115 25.28 11.66 -14.91
CA ILE A 115 26.02 11.64 -16.19
C ILE A 115 25.05 11.67 -17.37
N LYS A 116 23.94 10.93 -17.30
CA LYS A 116 22.94 10.91 -18.37
C LYS A 116 22.23 12.26 -18.54
N VAL A 117 21.98 12.98 -17.46
CA VAL A 117 21.24 14.26 -17.47
C VAL A 117 22.13 15.43 -17.88
N TYR A 118 23.39 15.44 -17.46
CA TYR A 118 24.26 16.60 -17.61
C TYR A 118 25.48 16.35 -18.52
N GLU A 119 25.67 15.12 -19.00
CA GLU A 119 26.82 14.69 -19.81
C GLU A 119 28.20 14.91 -19.14
N GLU A 120 28.22 15.15 -17.83
CA GLU A 120 29.45 15.38 -17.06
C GLU A 120 30.05 14.06 -16.57
N GLU A 121 31.22 13.67 -17.09
CA GLU A 121 31.91 12.41 -16.77
C GLU A 121 32.26 12.23 -15.28
N LYS A 122 32.39 13.33 -14.52
CA LYS A 122 32.74 13.29 -13.10
C LYS A 122 31.56 12.95 -12.19
N GLY A 123 30.31 12.98 -12.69
CA GLY A 123 29.12 12.81 -11.86
C GLY A 123 28.86 14.00 -10.93
N PHE A 124 28.17 13.78 -9.81
CA PHE A 124 27.94 14.78 -8.76
C PHE A 124 28.96 14.68 -7.62
N ASP A 125 28.98 15.67 -6.73
CA ASP A 125 29.94 15.80 -5.62
C ASP A 125 29.96 14.58 -4.67
N ASP A 126 31.13 14.26 -4.13
CA ASP A 126 31.33 13.07 -3.29
C ASP A 126 31.10 13.36 -1.79
N LYS A 127 30.01 14.06 -1.49
CA LYS A 127 29.62 14.34 -0.11
C LYS A 127 29.03 13.10 0.56
N ASN A 128 29.10 13.07 1.89
CA ASN A 128 28.44 12.05 2.69
C ASN A 128 26.93 12.30 2.75
N TYR A 129 26.22 11.73 1.78
CA TYR A 129 24.76 11.80 1.71
C TYR A 129 24.10 10.81 2.66
N SER A 130 23.01 11.23 3.29
CA SER A 130 22.05 10.31 3.91
C SER A 130 21.24 9.57 2.85
N LYS A 131 20.63 8.45 3.23
CA LYS A 131 19.71 7.72 2.34
C LYS A 131 18.56 8.61 1.87
N TYR A 132 18.04 9.47 2.75
CA TYR A 132 16.95 10.37 2.42
C TYR A 132 17.36 11.40 1.36
N GLU A 133 18.50 12.06 1.54
CA GLU A 133 19.01 13.01 0.54
C GLU A 133 19.26 12.33 -0.80
N MET A 134 19.83 11.12 -0.78
CA MET A 134 20.09 10.36 -2.00
C MET A 134 18.81 9.93 -2.72
N ILE A 135 17.74 9.59 -2.00
CA ILE A 135 16.41 9.33 -2.59
C ILE A 135 15.91 10.58 -3.32
N LEU A 136 15.97 11.75 -2.69
CA LEU A 136 15.54 13.01 -3.31
C LEU A 136 16.35 13.35 -4.58
N ILE A 137 17.67 13.15 -4.53
CA ILE A 137 18.55 13.36 -5.69
C ILE A 137 18.15 12.42 -6.82
N ILE A 138 17.98 11.13 -6.53
CA ILE A 138 17.58 10.13 -7.54
C ILE A 138 16.21 10.48 -8.14
N GLU A 139 15.23 10.88 -7.32
CA GLU A 139 13.90 11.26 -7.80
C GLU A 139 13.94 12.47 -8.75
N ASP A 140 14.71 13.51 -8.41
CA ASP A 140 14.89 14.67 -9.29
C ASP A 140 15.55 14.27 -10.62
N LEU A 141 16.62 13.47 -10.56
CA LEU A 141 17.33 13.00 -11.74
C LEU A 141 16.44 12.12 -12.64
N VAL A 142 15.65 11.22 -12.07
CA VAL A 142 14.69 10.39 -12.84
C VAL A 142 13.65 11.27 -13.53
N LYS A 143 13.11 12.29 -12.84
CA LYS A 143 12.17 13.24 -13.46
C LYS A 143 12.79 13.98 -14.65
N ARG A 144 14.05 14.38 -14.54
CA ARG A 144 14.77 15.05 -15.64
C ARG A 144 15.02 14.13 -16.83
N VAL A 145 15.42 12.88 -16.57
CA VAL A 145 15.56 11.87 -17.64
C VAL A 145 14.22 11.61 -18.33
N GLY A 146 13.13 11.53 -17.58
CA GLY A 146 11.78 11.38 -18.15
C GLY A 146 11.41 12.53 -19.09
N LYS A 147 11.68 13.78 -18.68
CA LYS A 147 11.44 14.97 -19.52
C LYS A 147 12.28 15.00 -20.79
N MET A 148 13.57 14.64 -20.72
CA MET A 148 14.41 14.51 -21.93
C MET A 148 13.84 13.49 -22.91
N GLN A 149 13.32 12.37 -22.41
CA GLN A 149 12.70 11.36 -23.26
C GLN A 149 11.34 11.80 -23.83
N GLU A 150 10.60 12.68 -23.16
CA GLU A 150 9.38 13.30 -23.69
C GLU A 150 9.69 14.36 -24.75
N GLU A 151 10.76 15.15 -24.56
CA GLU A 151 11.27 16.12 -25.52
C GLU A 151 11.85 15.42 -26.77
N ASP A 152 12.62 14.34 -26.61
CA ASP A 152 13.08 13.48 -27.72
C ASP A 152 11.92 12.72 -28.40
N ARG A 153 10.83 12.42 -27.69
CA ARG A 153 9.62 11.78 -28.28
C ARG A 153 8.78 12.75 -29.10
N GLY A 154 9.05 14.06 -29.07
CA GLY A 154 8.59 15.01 -30.08
C GLY A 154 9.19 14.74 -31.46
N GLU A 155 10.30 14.01 -31.52
CA GLU A 155 11.00 13.59 -32.73
C GLU A 155 11.48 12.13 -32.61
N SER A 156 10.58 11.16 -32.51
CA SER A 156 10.73 9.83 -33.14
C SER A 156 9.76 8.82 -32.54
N SER A 157 9.21 8.04 -33.47
CA SER A 157 8.18 7.02 -33.32
C SER A 157 8.41 5.98 -32.21
N VAL A 158 7.34 5.76 -31.45
CA VAL A 158 6.86 4.52 -30.83
C VAL A 158 7.81 3.31 -30.91
N LEU A 159 8.30 2.86 -29.76
CA LEU A 159 8.59 1.45 -29.51
C LEU A 159 8.36 1.14 -28.02
N GLU A 160 7.41 0.23 -27.78
CA GLU A 160 7.00 -0.27 -26.46
C GLU A 160 8.15 -1.02 -25.77
N LEU A 161 8.32 -0.78 -24.46
CA LEU A 161 9.16 -1.60 -23.60
C LEU A 161 8.29 -2.43 -22.65
N SER A 162 7.64 -3.44 -23.24
CA SER A 162 7.32 -4.67 -22.50
C SER A 162 8.62 -5.45 -22.30
N ASP A 163 9.12 -5.50 -21.05
CA ASP A 163 9.75 -6.68 -20.42
C ASP A 163 10.69 -6.29 -19.29
N PHE A 164 10.13 -6.12 -18.09
CA PHE A 164 10.87 -6.23 -16.82
C PHE A 164 10.09 -7.09 -15.80
N ARG A 165 9.61 -8.25 -16.24
CA ARG A 165 9.29 -9.36 -15.34
C ARG A 165 10.05 -10.62 -15.77
N LYS A 166 11.16 -10.88 -15.09
CA LYS A 166 11.58 -12.21 -14.62
C LYS A 166 12.60 -12.03 -13.50
#